data_AF-A0A2A5DHA1-F1
#
_entry.id   AF-A0A2A5DHA1-F1
#
_cell.length_a   1.000
_cell.length_b   1.000
_cell.length_c   1.000
_cell.angle_alpha   90.00
_cell.angle_beta   90.00
_cell.angle_gamma   90.00
#
_symmetry.space_group_name_H-M   'P 1'
#
loop_
_entity.id
_entity.type
_entity.pdbx_description
1 polymer ?
#
loop_
_entity_poly.entity_id
_entity_poly.type
_entity_poly.pdbx_seq_one_letter_code
_entity_poly.pdbx_strand_id
1 'polypeptide(L)'
;PTRNARNGGLFTSQGKLNIRNARYKNDFGPLDPACGCPVCTTHSRAYLSHLYRAGEVLGIRLNTLHNLCFMLDLAADSRKAVLEGRFTEFKRSFLASYDNSDA
;
A
#
# COMPACT_ATOMS: atom_id res chain seq x y z
N PRO A 1 -5.00 9.70 -0.92
CA PRO A 1 -3.96 8.78 -0.36
C PRO A 1 -3.40 9.22 1.00
N THR A 2 -3.03 10.50 1.15
CA THR A 2 -2.32 11.04 2.32
C THR A 2 -3.16 11.07 3.61
N ARG A 3 -4.44 11.47 3.54
CA ARG A 3 -5.35 11.41 4.69
C ARG A 3 -5.54 9.97 5.21
N ASN A 4 -5.69 9.00 4.30
CA ASN A 4 -5.83 7.59 4.68
C ASN A 4 -4.57 7.08 5.37
N ALA A 5 -3.39 7.40 4.83
CA ALA A 5 -2.10 7.01 5.39
C ALA A 5 -1.89 7.54 6.82
N ARG A 6 -2.20 8.83 7.05
CA ARG A 6 -2.13 9.45 8.39
C ARG A 6 -3.09 8.81 9.37
N ASN A 7 -4.21 8.28 8.87
CA ASN A 7 -5.15 7.49 9.63
C ASN A 7 -4.83 5.97 9.59
N GLY A 8 -3.65 5.54 9.15
CA GLY A 8 -3.21 4.14 9.18
C GLY A 8 -3.83 3.23 8.11
N GLY A 9 -4.64 3.76 7.20
CA GLY A 9 -5.16 3.04 6.04
C GLY A 9 -4.19 3.08 4.87
N LEU A 10 -3.67 1.92 4.47
CA LEU A 10 -2.62 1.76 3.47
C LEU A 10 -3.12 0.93 2.28
N PHE A 11 -2.73 1.34 1.08
CA PHE A 11 -3.06 0.65 -0.16
C PHE A 11 -1.98 -0.37 -0.51
N THR A 12 -2.36 -1.55 -0.96
CA THR A 12 -1.43 -2.58 -1.43
C THR A 12 -1.96 -3.25 -2.69
N SER A 13 -1.12 -4.00 -3.38
CA SER A 13 -1.48 -4.86 -4.52
C SER A 13 -2.59 -5.87 -4.20
N GLN A 14 -2.74 -6.24 -2.92
CA GLN A 14 -3.71 -7.21 -2.43
C GLN A 14 -4.90 -6.55 -1.71
N GLY A 15 -5.12 -5.25 -1.94
CA GLY A 15 -6.21 -4.50 -1.33
C GLY A 15 -5.76 -3.57 -0.20
N LYS A 16 -6.71 -3.18 0.65
CA LYS A 16 -6.46 -2.18 1.72
C LYS A 16 -6.09 -2.86 3.02
N LEU A 17 -5.13 -2.29 3.74
CA LEU A 17 -4.82 -2.72 5.11
C LEU A 17 -4.87 -1.56 6.10
N ASN A 18 -5.15 -1.90 7.35
CA ASN A 18 -5.09 -0.96 8.47
C ASN A 18 -3.89 -1.32 9.37
N ILE A 19 -2.86 -0.48 9.37
CA ILE A 19 -1.60 -0.73 10.10
C ILE A 19 -1.79 -0.76 11.63
N ARG A 20 -2.95 -0.28 12.11
CA ARG A 20 -3.38 -0.34 13.52
C ARG A 20 -3.77 -1.76 13.97
N ASN A 21 -4.06 -2.66 13.03
CA ASN A 21 -4.49 -4.02 13.36
C ASN A 21 -3.38 -4.77 14.09
N ALA A 22 -3.75 -5.49 15.15
CA ALA A 22 -2.79 -6.18 16.03
C ALA A 22 -1.95 -7.24 15.30
N ARG A 23 -2.51 -7.87 14.25
CA ARG A 23 -1.80 -8.83 13.39
C ARG A 23 -0.47 -8.30 12.84
N TYR A 24 -0.36 -6.98 12.65
CA TYR A 24 0.84 -6.36 12.09
C TYR A 24 1.90 -6.01 13.15
N LYS A 25 1.73 -6.35 14.44
CA LYS A 25 2.74 -6.04 15.47
C LYS A 25 4.02 -6.86 15.30
N ASN A 26 3.90 -8.11 14.89
CA ASN A 26 5.00 -9.07 14.73
C ASN A 26 5.13 -9.55 13.28
N ASP A 27 4.68 -8.72 12.34
CA ASP A 27 4.71 -9.02 10.92
C ASP A 27 5.95 -8.38 10.28
N PHE A 28 7.02 -9.17 10.13
CA PHE A 28 8.30 -8.67 9.65
C PHE A 28 8.40 -8.59 8.12
N GLY A 29 7.31 -8.89 7.39
CA GLY A 29 7.25 -8.71 5.95
C GLY A 29 7.12 -7.23 5.54
N PRO A 30 7.36 -6.92 4.25
CA PRO A 30 7.16 -5.59 3.71
C PRO A 30 5.68 -5.20 3.75
N LEU A 31 5.40 -3.91 3.61
CA LEU A 31 4.02 -3.41 3.57
C LEU A 31 3.24 -3.96 2.37
N ASP A 32 3.87 -3.98 1.21
CA ASP A 32 3.37 -4.61 -0.03
C ASP A 32 4.54 -5.28 -0.76
N PRO A 33 4.55 -6.62 -0.89
CA PRO A 33 5.61 -7.34 -1.58
C PRO A 33 5.78 -6.97 -3.07
N ALA A 34 4.75 -6.43 -3.70
CA ALA A 34 4.79 -6.01 -5.10
C ALA A 34 5.23 -4.53 -5.27
N CYS A 35 5.44 -3.79 -4.18
CA CYS A 35 5.78 -2.37 -4.23
C CYS A 35 7.29 -2.15 -4.11
N GLY A 36 7.87 -1.44 -5.08
CA GLY A 36 9.29 -1.06 -5.10
C GLY A 36 9.63 0.23 -4.35
N CYS A 37 8.70 0.83 -3.59
CA CYS A 37 8.95 2.11 -2.94
C CYS A 37 10.01 1.99 -1.82
N PRO A 38 10.68 3.09 -1.44
CA PRO A 38 11.70 3.06 -0.39
C PRO A 38 11.20 2.47 0.93
N VAL A 39 9.91 2.64 1.25
CA VAL A 39 9.31 2.12 2.49
C VAL A 39 9.21 0.60 2.47
N CYS A 40 8.71 0.03 1.37
CA CYS A 40 8.54 -1.42 1.25
C CYS A 40 9.87 -2.17 1.17
N THR A 41 10.93 -1.53 0.70
CA THR A 41 12.26 -2.15 0.58
C THR A 41 13.11 -2.05 1.85
N THR A 42 12.79 -1.13 2.78
CA THR A 42 13.58 -0.91 4.00
C THR A 42 12.85 -1.19 5.31
N HIS A 43 11.52 -1.14 5.34
CA HIS A 43 10.75 -1.22 6.57
C HIS A 43 9.71 -2.34 6.56
N SER A 44 9.61 -3.05 7.67
CA SER A 44 8.60 -4.07 7.88
C SER A 44 7.26 -3.47 8.33
N ARG A 45 6.18 -4.24 8.16
CA ARG A 45 4.86 -3.92 8.73
C ARG A 45 4.95 -3.74 10.25
N ALA A 46 5.68 -4.60 10.95
CA ALA A 46 5.95 -4.51 12.39
C ALA A 46 6.53 -3.15 12.81
N TYR A 47 7.52 -2.65 12.07
CA TYR A 47 8.15 -1.36 12.37
C TYR A 47 7.18 -0.19 12.14
N LEU A 48 6.48 -0.17 11.01
CA LEU A 48 5.48 0.88 10.71
C LEU A 48 4.32 0.87 11.71
N SER A 49 3.88 -0.32 12.09
CA SER A 49 2.87 -0.64 13.10
C SER A 49 3.28 -0.14 14.50
N HIS A 50 4.55 -0.31 14.87
CA HIS A 50 5.13 0.25 16.09
C HIS A 50 5.13 1.78 16.07
N LEU A 51 5.74 2.40 15.04
CA LEU A 51 5.83 3.86 14.92
C LEU A 51 4.45 4.53 14.96
N TYR A 52 3.48 3.96 14.25
CA TYR A 52 2.11 4.49 14.25
C TYR A 52 1.48 4.46 15.65
N ARG A 53 1.65 3.37 16.41
CA ARG A 53 1.10 3.24 17.78
C ARG A 53 1.83 4.10 18.79
N ALA A 54 3.12 4.33 18.58
CA ALA A 54 3.91 5.24 19.39
C ALA A 54 3.55 6.72 19.16
N GLY A 55 2.76 7.04 18.12
CA GLY A 55 2.43 8.41 17.78
C GLY A 55 3.57 9.16 17.07
N GLU A 56 4.56 8.42 16.56
CA GLU A 56 5.74 8.99 15.93
C GLU A 56 5.41 9.60 14.56
N VAL A 57 5.86 10.83 14.33
CA VAL A 57 5.64 11.56 13.07
C VAL A 57 6.26 10.80 11.88
N LEU A 58 7.34 10.06 12.13
CA LEU A 58 7.97 9.21 11.11
C LEU A 58 6.99 8.17 10.56
N GLY A 59 6.17 7.55 11.40
CA GLY A 59 5.20 6.53 10.99
C GLY A 59 4.19 7.07 9.97
N ILE A 60 3.61 8.24 10.24
CA ILE A 60 2.66 8.86 9.31
C ILE A 60 3.33 9.37 8.02
N ARG A 61 4.62 9.76 8.07
CA ARG A 61 5.40 10.19 6.89
C ARG A 61 5.69 9.01 5.97
N LEU A 62 6.18 7.90 6.51
CA LEU A 62 6.47 6.67 5.74
C LEU A 62 5.20 6.09 5.13
N ASN A 63 4.13 5.99 5.92
CA ASN A 63 2.82 5.57 5.43
C ASN A 63 2.32 6.45 4.28
N THR A 64 2.54 7.76 4.37
CA THR A 64 2.13 8.72 3.34
C THR A 64 2.96 8.56 2.07
N LEU A 65 4.28 8.37 2.20
CA LEU A 65 5.18 8.11 1.08
C LEU A 65 4.76 6.86 0.32
N HIS A 66 4.50 5.75 1.03
CA HIS A 66 4.01 4.52 0.42
C HIS A 66 2.70 4.71 -0.35
N ASN A 67 1.69 5.30 0.29
CA ASN A 67 0.40 5.53 -0.36
C ASN A 67 0.48 6.48 -1.57
N LEU A 68 1.46 7.38 -1.58
CA LEU A 68 1.70 8.24 -2.74
C LEU A 68 2.31 7.43 -3.89
N CYS A 69 3.38 6.67 -3.62
CA CYS A 69 3.99 5.78 -4.61
C CYS A 69 2.96 4.83 -5.22
N PHE A 70 2.16 4.15 -4.40
CA PHE A 70 1.11 3.26 -4.88
C PHE A 70 0.15 3.94 -5.88
N MET A 71 -0.30 5.16 -5.59
CA MET A 71 -1.22 5.88 -6.48
C MET A 71 -0.55 6.33 -7.78
N LEU A 72 0.74 6.70 -7.72
CA LEU A 72 1.52 7.08 -8.89
C LEU A 72 1.75 5.86 -9.80
N ASP A 73 2.12 4.72 -9.23
CA ASP A 73 2.33 3.46 -9.95
C ASP A 73 1.03 2.99 -10.61
N LEU A 74 -0.08 3.00 -9.87
CA LEU A 74 -1.40 2.65 -10.40
C LEU A 74 -1.80 3.55 -11.59
N ALA A 75 -1.53 4.85 -11.52
CA ALA A 75 -1.80 5.78 -12.61
C ALA A 75 -0.88 5.53 -13.81
N ALA A 76 0.40 5.24 -13.59
CA ALA A 76 1.36 4.92 -14.63
C ALA A 76 0.98 3.63 -15.38
N ASP A 77 0.62 2.58 -14.64
CA ASP A 77 0.19 1.29 -15.20
C ASP A 77 -1.13 1.41 -15.96
N SER A 78 -2.08 2.17 -15.40
CA SER A 78 -3.34 2.49 -16.07
C SER A 78 -3.09 3.19 -17.40
N ARG A 79 -2.24 4.22 -17.41
CA ARG A 79 -1.86 4.95 -18.62
C ARG A 79 -1.19 4.02 -19.64
N LYS A 80 -0.26 3.16 -19.20
CA LYS A 80 0.39 2.18 -20.07
C LYS A 80 -0.63 1.23 -20.72
N ALA A 81 -1.57 0.70 -19.94
CA ALA A 81 -2.59 -0.20 -20.44
C ALA A 81 -3.55 0.48 -21.43
N VAL A 82 -3.85 1.78 -21.26
CA VAL A 82 -4.62 2.56 -22.24
C VAL A 82 -3.86 2.69 -23.57
N LEU A 83 -2.58 3.05 -23.51
CA LEU A 83 -1.74 3.20 -24.71
C LEU A 83 -1.56 1.87 -25.47
N GLU A 84 -1.58 0.75 -24.76
CA GLU A 84 -1.47 -0.60 -25.32
C GLU A 84 -2.83 -1.21 -25.69
N GLY A 85 -3.95 -0.48 -25.56
CA GLY A 85 -5.28 -0.96 -25.93
C GLY A 85 -5.84 -2.08 -25.03
N ARG A 86 -5.23 -2.33 -23.87
CA ARG A 86 -5.55 -3.45 -22.95
C ARG A 86 -6.07 -3.00 -21.59
N PHE A 87 -6.58 -1.76 -21.47
CA PHE A 87 -7.05 -1.21 -20.20
C PHE A 87 -8.16 -2.05 -19.54
N THR A 88 -9.09 -2.60 -20.31
CA THR A 88 -10.18 -3.43 -19.78
C THR A 88 -9.66 -4.70 -19.10
N GLU A 89 -8.66 -5.36 -19.68
CA GLU A 89 -8.01 -6.53 -19.11
C GLU A 89 -7.21 -6.14 -17.86
N PHE A 90 -6.43 -5.07 -17.93
CA PHE A 90 -5.69 -4.53 -16.78
C PHE A 90 -6.62 -4.25 -15.60
N LYS A 91 -7.74 -3.54 -15.83
CA LYS A 91 -8.74 -3.24 -14.81
C LYS A 91 -9.30 -4.52 -14.19
N ARG A 92 -9.65 -5.52 -15.01
CA ARG A 92 -10.18 -6.81 -14.53
C ARG A 92 -9.16 -7.52 -13.65
N SER A 93 -7.91 -7.61 -14.10
CA SER A 93 -6.84 -8.25 -13.33
C SER A 93 -6.56 -7.52 -12.03
N PHE A 94 -6.48 -6.19 -12.07
CA PHE A 94 -6.25 -5.37 -10.89
C PHE A 94 -7.35 -5.56 -9.85
N LEU A 95 -8.62 -5.44 -10.25
CA LEU A 95 -9.75 -5.63 -9.33
C LEU A 95 -9.81 -7.05 -8.77
N ALA A 96 -9.53 -8.08 -9.59
CA ALA A 96 -9.48 -9.46 -9.10
C ALA A 96 -8.44 -9.67 -7.99
N SER A 97 -7.28 -8.99 -8.07
CA SER A 97 -6.27 -9.03 -7.01
C SER A 97 -6.61 -8.12 -5.81
N TYR A 98 -7.24 -6.98 -6.06
CA TYR A 98 -7.51 -5.95 -5.06
C TYR A 98 -8.76 -6.24 -4.22
N ASP A 99 -9.79 -6.84 -4.81
CA ASP A 99 -11.05 -7.22 -4.15
C ASP A 99 -10.93 -8.51 -3.34
N ASN A 100 -9.78 -9.20 -3.40
CA ASN A 100 -9.50 -10.34 -2.52
C ASN A 100 -9.26 -9.92 -1.04
N SER A 101 -9.44 -8.64 -0.73
CA SER A 101 -9.41 -8.10 0.64
C SER A 101 -10.81 -8.03 1.26
N ASP A 102 -11.53 -9.14 1.33
CA ASP A 102 -12.79 -9.25 2.09
C ASP A 102 -12.82 -10.56 2.91
N ALA A 103 -12.34 -10.47 4.16
CA ALA A 103 -12.86 -11.08 5.40
C ALA A 103 -11.98 -10.67 6.60
#